data_AF-A0A5J4T3F6-F1
#
_entry.id   AF-A0A5J4T3F6-F1
#
_cell.length_a   1.000
_cell.length_b   1.000
_cell.length_c   1.000
_cell.angle_alpha   90.00
_cell.angle_beta   90.00
_cell.angle_gamma   90.00
#
_symmetry.space_group_name_H-M   'P 1'
#
loop_
_entity.id
_entity.type
_entity.pdbx_description
1 polymer ?
#
loop_
_entity_poly.entity_id
_entity_poly.type
_entity_poly.pdbx_seq_one_letter_code
_entity_poly.pdbx_strand_id
1 'polypeptide(L)'
;MNQQSPKIAFYTKRSFSEKISATFDFLKENWKVILKYTTFLILPVSILQALILNKVVEVAFKVQLMQKAGEDSWEMLKGTLFKADAIASYGLILLCTVVGSILLTSLLYALMQVYNEHEEGLKGITFSDFKNRIIKNAKRFLYLIPFFLGIMIVAYAILFCLILITPVTLFLTIPLLLVCAVPLALFTPIYIFEDISIMRAFIKSFRLGFATWGGIFAIGLLFGVIVYILSVIASVPWYVAFMVKQVFIFSDVQSGITVSVGYGVILYIFAVIQTFGSYLAEIFIETGLAYQYSHAREKIDHISSKENTDNFEQQS
;
A
#
# COMPACT_ATOMS: atom_id res chain seq x y z
N MET A 1 -27.60 -14.27 -26.12
CA MET A 1 -27.82 -13.99 -24.68
C MET A 1 -26.45 -14.01 -24.01
N ASN A 2 -25.92 -12.86 -23.61
CA ASN A 2 -24.67 -12.83 -22.85
C ASN A 2 -24.98 -13.37 -21.46
N GLN A 3 -24.54 -14.60 -21.15
CA GLN A 3 -24.49 -15.09 -19.77
C GLN A 3 -23.66 -14.11 -18.97
N GLN A 4 -24.33 -13.26 -18.18
CA GLN A 4 -23.65 -12.44 -17.20
C GLN A 4 -23.01 -13.41 -16.20
N SER A 5 -21.69 -13.35 -16.07
CA SER A 5 -21.00 -14.03 -14.98
C SER A 5 -21.63 -13.58 -13.66
N PRO A 6 -21.98 -14.50 -12.76
CA PRO A 6 -22.64 -14.16 -11.51
C PRO A 6 -21.76 -13.19 -10.71
N LYS A 7 -22.37 -12.14 -10.17
CA LYS A 7 -21.72 -11.12 -9.36
C LYS A 7 -20.96 -11.77 -8.20
N ILE A 8 -19.74 -11.29 -7.93
CA ILE A 8 -18.91 -11.83 -6.86
C ILE A 8 -19.48 -11.36 -5.51
N ALA A 9 -20.16 -12.26 -4.79
CA ALA A 9 -20.72 -11.95 -3.47
C ALA A 9 -19.63 -11.48 -2.50
N PHE A 10 -19.83 -10.42 -1.73
CA PHE A 10 -18.73 -9.92 -0.87
C PHE A 10 -18.54 -10.78 0.38
N TYR A 11 -19.58 -10.92 1.21
CA TYR A 11 -19.55 -11.72 2.43
C TYR A 11 -19.85 -13.19 2.11
N THR A 12 -18.79 -14.01 2.11
CA THR A 12 -18.91 -15.44 1.84
C THR A 12 -17.77 -16.19 2.54
N LYS A 13 -18.06 -17.36 3.11
CA LYS A 13 -17.01 -18.26 3.58
C LYS A 13 -16.29 -18.84 2.37
N ARG A 14 -14.98 -18.61 2.28
CA ARG A 14 -14.14 -19.03 1.17
C ARG A 14 -12.97 -19.85 1.69
N SER A 15 -12.64 -20.90 0.97
CA SER A 15 -11.33 -21.54 1.03
C SER A 15 -10.22 -20.57 0.62
N PHE A 16 -8.97 -20.98 0.81
CA PHE A 16 -7.83 -20.16 0.38
C PHE A 16 -7.84 -19.88 -1.13
N SER A 17 -8.06 -20.92 -1.95
CA SER A 17 -8.11 -20.79 -3.41
C SER A 17 -9.25 -19.86 -3.87
N GLU A 18 -10.42 -19.97 -3.25
CA GLU A 18 -11.58 -19.14 -3.64
C GLU A 18 -11.38 -17.65 -3.31
N LYS A 19 -10.59 -17.31 -2.28
CA LYS A 19 -10.22 -15.91 -2.01
C LYS A 19 -9.30 -15.35 -3.09
N ILE A 20 -8.36 -16.17 -3.56
CA ILE A 20 -7.47 -15.81 -4.67
C ILE A 20 -8.28 -15.62 -5.94
N SER A 21 -9.15 -16.57 -6.27
CA SER A 21 -10.04 -16.48 -7.43
C SER A 21 -10.92 -15.24 -7.35
N ALA A 22 -11.60 -14.98 -6.23
CA ALA A 22 -12.45 -13.79 -6.07
C ALA A 22 -11.67 -12.48 -6.28
N THR A 23 -10.42 -12.43 -5.81
CA THR A 23 -9.54 -11.27 -6.02
C THR A 23 -9.24 -11.08 -7.50
N PHE A 24 -8.78 -12.12 -8.19
CA PHE A 24 -8.47 -12.04 -9.62
C PHE A 24 -9.71 -11.81 -10.48
N ASP A 25 -10.84 -12.45 -10.16
CA ASP A 25 -12.09 -12.29 -10.88
C ASP A 25 -12.60 -10.86 -10.77
N PHE A 26 -12.56 -10.26 -9.57
CA PHE A 26 -12.95 -8.86 -9.38
C PHE A 26 -12.05 -7.92 -10.18
N LEU A 27 -10.73 -8.11 -10.12
CA LEU A 27 -9.78 -7.28 -10.87
C LEU A 27 -9.95 -7.45 -12.37
N LYS A 28 -10.16 -8.69 -12.85
CA LYS A 28 -10.35 -9.00 -14.27
C LYS A 28 -11.68 -8.46 -14.80
N GLU A 29 -12.75 -8.55 -14.04
CA GLU A 29 -14.06 -8.02 -14.43
C GLU A 29 -14.03 -6.49 -14.52
N ASN A 30 -13.30 -5.83 -13.62
CA ASN A 30 -13.37 -4.38 -13.42
C ASN A 30 -12.10 -3.60 -13.84
N TRP A 31 -11.14 -4.24 -14.51
CA TRP A 31 -9.81 -3.66 -14.77
C TRP A 31 -9.84 -2.30 -15.47
N LYS A 32 -10.77 -2.08 -16.40
CA LYS A 32 -10.90 -0.79 -17.13
C LYS A 32 -11.30 0.34 -16.19
N VAL A 33 -12.27 0.07 -15.31
CA VAL A 33 -12.78 1.04 -14.34
C VAL A 33 -11.70 1.34 -13.30
N ILE A 34 -11.07 0.30 -12.76
CA ILE A 34 -9.98 0.42 -11.79
C ILE A 34 -8.82 1.23 -12.39
N LEU A 35 -8.36 0.86 -13.60
CA LEU A 35 -7.25 1.56 -14.26
C LEU A 35 -7.60 3.02 -14.58
N LYS A 36 -8.81 3.30 -15.08
CA LYS A 36 -9.26 4.66 -15.38
C LYS A 36 -9.18 5.56 -14.16
N TYR A 37 -9.78 5.14 -13.04
CA TYR A 37 -9.84 5.98 -11.85
C TYR A 37 -8.54 5.98 -11.05
N THR A 38 -7.77 4.90 -11.08
CA THR A 38 -6.42 4.87 -10.52
C THR A 38 -5.52 5.82 -11.28
N THR A 39 -5.56 5.82 -12.62
CA THR A 39 -4.82 6.79 -13.44
C THR A 39 -5.25 8.21 -13.11
N PHE A 40 -6.55 8.48 -13.03
CA PHE A 40 -7.08 9.81 -12.73
C PHE A 40 -6.58 10.37 -11.38
N LEU A 41 -6.52 9.55 -10.33
CA LEU A 41 -6.13 10.00 -8.99
C LEU A 41 -4.64 9.87 -8.68
N ILE A 42 -4.00 8.80 -9.14
CA ILE A 42 -2.65 8.41 -8.73
C ILE A 42 -1.57 8.89 -9.70
N LEU A 43 -1.88 9.09 -10.98
CA LEU A 43 -0.89 9.59 -11.94
C LEU A 43 -0.34 10.97 -11.55
N PRO A 44 -1.16 11.96 -11.10
CA PRO A 44 -0.62 13.24 -10.63
C PRO A 44 0.32 13.10 -9.44
N VAL A 45 0.01 12.21 -8.49
CA VAL A 45 0.88 11.91 -7.33
C VAL A 45 2.19 11.27 -7.81
N SER A 46 2.11 10.34 -8.77
CA SER A 46 3.26 9.63 -9.33
C SER A 46 4.21 10.57 -10.08
N ILE A 47 3.66 11.53 -10.83
CA ILE A 47 4.39 12.62 -11.51
C ILE A 47 5.18 13.45 -10.48
N LEU A 48 4.52 13.93 -9.42
CA LEU A 48 5.19 14.70 -8.36
C LEU A 48 6.24 13.86 -7.61
N GLN A 49 5.89 12.63 -7.25
CA GLN A 49 6.75 11.71 -6.53
C GLN A 49 8.02 11.36 -7.33
N ALA A 50 7.91 11.20 -8.66
CA ALA A 50 9.03 10.92 -9.54
C ALA A 50 10.06 12.06 -9.60
N LEU A 51 9.61 13.33 -9.54
CA LEU A 51 10.51 14.48 -9.47
C LEU A 51 11.37 14.44 -8.20
N ILE A 52 10.77 14.02 -7.08
CA ILE A 52 11.42 13.97 -5.77
C ILE A 52 12.31 12.73 -5.66
N LEU A 53 11.88 11.58 -6.21
CA LEU A 53 12.64 10.32 -6.22
C LEU A 53 14.03 10.52 -6.80
N ASN A 54 14.14 11.16 -7.97
CA ASN A 54 15.42 11.42 -8.61
C ASN A 54 16.35 12.24 -7.70
N LYS A 55 15.83 13.23 -6.96
CA LYS A 55 16.62 14.03 -6.01
C LYS A 55 17.09 13.22 -4.81
N VAL A 56 16.22 12.41 -4.23
CA VAL A 56 16.54 11.55 -3.07
C VAL A 56 17.66 10.57 -3.43
N VAL A 57 17.56 9.94 -4.60
CA VAL A 57 18.58 9.00 -5.08
C VAL A 57 19.90 9.72 -5.37
N GLU A 58 19.86 10.93 -5.93
CA GLU A 58 21.08 11.75 -6.12
C GLU A 58 21.75 12.11 -4.79
N VAL A 59 20.99 12.40 -3.73
CA VAL A 59 21.55 12.59 -2.38
C VAL A 59 22.21 11.30 -1.88
N ALA A 60 21.56 10.16 -2.02
CA ALA A 60 22.13 8.86 -1.64
C ALA A 60 23.42 8.54 -2.43
N PHE A 61 23.47 8.92 -3.71
CA PHE A 61 24.66 8.75 -4.52
C PHE A 61 25.82 9.66 -4.08
N LYS A 62 25.53 10.93 -3.73
CA LYS A 62 26.55 11.85 -3.18
C LYS A 62 27.18 11.32 -1.90
N VAL A 63 26.39 10.71 -1.00
CA VAL A 63 26.88 10.03 0.21
C VAL A 63 27.91 8.96 -0.16
N GLN A 64 27.63 8.14 -1.17
CA GLN A 64 28.57 7.10 -1.63
C GLN A 64 29.87 7.67 -2.21
N LEU A 65 29.80 8.79 -2.94
CA LEU A 65 30.99 9.47 -3.46
C LEU A 65 31.87 10.03 -2.34
N MET A 66 31.27 10.70 -1.35
CA MET A 66 31.97 11.23 -0.17
C MET A 66 32.61 10.11 0.66
N GLN A 67 31.89 8.99 0.82
CA GLN A 67 32.42 7.80 1.48
C GLN A 67 33.65 7.23 0.75
N LYS A 68 33.61 7.16 -0.58
CA LYS A 68 34.78 6.74 -1.38
C LYS A 68 35.95 7.73 -1.29
N ALA A 69 35.67 9.02 -1.12
CA ALA A 69 36.68 10.05 -0.92
C ALA A 69 37.32 10.04 0.48
N GLY A 70 36.85 9.17 1.38
CA GLY A 70 37.38 9.05 2.74
C GLY A 70 36.90 10.15 3.69
N GLU A 71 35.78 10.82 3.38
CA GLU A 71 35.20 11.82 4.26
C GLU A 71 34.69 11.19 5.58
N ASP A 72 34.85 11.93 6.68
CA ASP A 72 34.28 11.57 7.99
C ASP A 72 32.75 11.41 7.86
N SER A 73 32.21 10.38 8.51
CA SER A 73 30.78 10.08 8.56
C SER A 73 29.94 11.27 9.04
N TRP A 74 30.43 12.07 9.99
CA TRP A 74 29.70 13.23 10.51
C TRP A 74 29.64 14.39 9.51
N GLU A 75 30.75 14.68 8.82
CA GLU A 75 30.80 15.72 7.80
C GLU A 75 30.03 15.32 6.54
N MET A 76 30.05 14.03 6.19
CA MET A 76 29.20 13.47 5.14
C MET A 76 27.70 13.64 5.45
N LEU A 77 27.27 13.29 6.67
CA LEU A 77 25.89 13.45 7.13
C LEU A 77 25.42 14.92 7.04
N LYS A 78 26.25 15.86 7.55
CA LYS A 78 25.98 17.30 7.42
C LYS A 78 25.95 17.77 5.97
N GLY A 79 26.90 17.30 5.16
CA GLY A 79 27.08 17.66 3.76
C GLY A 79 26.01 17.11 2.82
N THR A 80 25.17 16.18 3.29
CA THR A 80 24.14 15.51 2.50
C THR A 80 22.80 15.46 3.25
N LEU A 81 22.61 14.49 4.14
CA LEU A 81 21.33 14.12 4.76
C LEU A 81 20.72 15.22 5.63
N PHE A 82 21.54 16.04 6.30
CA PHE A 82 21.05 17.14 7.13
C PHE A 82 20.93 18.48 6.40
N LYS A 83 21.23 18.52 5.09
CA LYS A 83 20.93 19.72 4.31
C LYS A 83 19.42 19.90 4.17
N ALA A 84 18.97 21.15 4.19
CA ALA A 84 17.55 21.49 4.15
C ALA A 84 16.85 20.94 2.89
N ASP A 85 17.52 20.93 1.74
CA ASP A 85 17.00 20.38 0.48
C ASP A 85 16.86 18.86 0.52
N ALA A 86 17.79 18.15 1.19
CA ALA A 86 17.69 16.71 1.42
C ALA A 86 16.52 16.39 2.36
N ILE A 87 16.45 17.05 3.52
CA ILE A 87 15.36 16.88 4.51
C ILE A 87 14.01 17.14 3.84
N ALA A 88 13.89 18.23 3.07
CA ALA A 88 12.67 18.54 2.33
C ALA A 88 12.32 17.44 1.31
N SER A 89 13.31 16.92 0.56
CA SER A 89 13.08 15.86 -0.42
C SER A 89 12.63 14.54 0.22
N TYR A 90 13.23 14.14 1.34
CA TYR A 90 12.79 12.96 2.11
C TYR A 90 11.41 13.17 2.73
N GLY A 91 11.12 14.35 3.28
CA GLY A 91 9.78 14.66 3.80
C GLY A 91 8.71 14.64 2.71
N LEU A 92 9.01 15.21 1.54
CA LEU A 92 8.07 15.28 0.42
C LEU A 92 7.82 13.91 -0.23
N ILE A 93 8.83 13.03 -0.34
CA ILE A 93 8.62 11.68 -0.88
C ILE A 93 7.77 10.83 0.06
N LEU A 94 7.98 10.96 1.37
CA LEU A 94 7.15 10.32 2.39
C LEU A 94 5.71 10.82 2.32
N LEU A 95 5.52 12.15 2.21
CA LEU A 95 4.20 12.75 2.07
C LEU A 95 3.49 12.27 0.80
N CYS A 96 4.18 12.22 -0.34
CA CYS A 96 3.61 11.71 -1.60
C CYS A 96 3.20 10.24 -1.46
N THR A 97 4.03 9.43 -0.81
CA THR A 97 3.74 8.01 -0.57
C THR A 97 2.49 7.85 0.30
N VAL A 98 2.40 8.59 1.40
CA VAL A 98 1.22 8.57 2.30
C VAL A 98 -0.05 9.01 1.57
N VAL A 99 0.02 10.12 0.81
CA VAL A 99 -1.11 10.62 0.01
C VAL A 99 -1.52 9.60 -1.05
N GLY A 100 -0.57 9.01 -1.76
CA GLY A 100 -0.82 7.98 -2.77
C GLY A 100 -1.50 6.75 -2.20
N SER A 101 -0.99 6.20 -1.09
CA SER A 101 -1.59 5.03 -0.43
C SER A 101 -3.00 5.33 0.11
N ILE A 102 -3.25 6.52 0.69
CA ILE A 102 -4.60 6.93 1.11
C ILE A 102 -5.54 6.96 -0.10
N LEU A 103 -5.14 7.63 -1.18
CA LEU A 103 -5.98 7.78 -2.37
C LEU A 103 -6.28 6.43 -3.03
N LEU A 104 -5.26 5.56 -3.15
CA LEU A 104 -5.39 4.25 -3.77
C LEU A 104 -6.34 3.36 -2.94
N THR A 105 -6.08 3.23 -1.64
CA THR A 105 -6.91 2.38 -0.77
C THR A 105 -8.35 2.90 -0.71
N SER A 106 -8.52 4.21 -0.58
CA SER A 106 -9.85 4.84 -0.52
C SER A 106 -10.63 4.65 -1.82
N LEU A 107 -9.95 4.75 -2.97
CA LEU A 107 -10.51 4.46 -4.28
C LEU A 107 -10.95 3.00 -4.38
N LEU A 108 -10.04 2.06 -4.12
CA LEU A 108 -10.33 0.64 -4.28
C LEU A 108 -11.48 0.20 -3.37
N TYR A 109 -11.45 0.60 -2.10
CA TYR A 109 -12.50 0.21 -1.18
C TYR A 109 -13.83 0.91 -1.49
N ALA A 110 -13.81 2.14 -2.02
CA ALA A 110 -15.02 2.79 -2.53
C ALA A 110 -15.60 2.04 -3.73
N LEU A 111 -14.75 1.60 -4.68
CA LEU A 111 -15.17 0.79 -5.82
C LEU A 111 -15.74 -0.57 -5.36
N MET A 112 -15.10 -1.23 -4.40
CA MET A 112 -15.64 -2.48 -3.85
C MET A 112 -16.97 -2.27 -3.14
N GLN A 113 -17.13 -1.19 -2.35
CA GLN A 113 -18.41 -0.83 -1.74
C GLN A 113 -19.51 -0.63 -2.79
N VAL A 114 -19.24 0.16 -3.84
CA VAL A 114 -20.21 0.40 -4.92
C VAL A 114 -20.51 -0.89 -5.69
N TYR A 115 -19.49 -1.67 -6.04
CA TYR A 115 -19.69 -2.97 -6.72
C TYR A 115 -20.64 -3.85 -5.91
N ASN A 116 -20.47 -3.90 -4.59
CA ASN A 116 -21.28 -4.75 -3.72
C ASN A 116 -22.72 -4.28 -3.60
N GLU A 117 -22.96 -2.97 -3.54
CA GLU A 117 -24.30 -2.39 -3.38
C GLU A 117 -25.10 -2.35 -4.69
N HIS A 118 -24.42 -2.22 -5.83
CA HIS A 118 -25.06 -2.02 -7.14
C HIS A 118 -25.28 -3.34 -7.87
N GLU A 119 -26.50 -3.65 -8.33
CA GLU A 119 -26.81 -4.94 -9.00
C GLU A 119 -25.94 -5.18 -10.24
N GLU A 120 -25.69 -4.15 -11.03
CA GLU A 120 -24.86 -4.21 -12.24
C GLU A 120 -23.34 -4.14 -11.98
N GLY A 121 -22.92 -4.16 -10.70
CA GLY A 121 -21.53 -3.99 -10.30
C GLY A 121 -21.03 -2.58 -10.64
N LEU A 122 -19.87 -2.49 -11.31
CA LEU A 122 -19.27 -1.21 -11.72
C LEU A 122 -19.60 -0.81 -13.16
N LYS A 123 -20.59 -1.45 -13.79
CA LYS A 123 -21.01 -1.06 -15.14
C LYS A 123 -21.68 0.31 -15.11
N GLY A 124 -21.30 1.18 -16.04
CA GLY A 124 -21.91 2.51 -16.19
C GLY A 124 -21.56 3.53 -15.09
N ILE A 125 -20.72 3.18 -14.10
CA ILE A 125 -20.43 4.11 -13.01
C ILE A 125 -19.67 5.35 -13.50
N THR A 126 -20.00 6.47 -12.88
CA THR A 126 -19.38 7.77 -13.06
C THR A 126 -18.66 8.18 -11.77
N PHE A 127 -17.81 9.20 -11.84
CA PHE A 127 -17.06 9.64 -10.66
C PHE A 127 -17.97 10.18 -9.54
N SER A 128 -19.12 10.76 -9.88
CA SER A 128 -20.09 11.26 -8.90
C SER A 128 -20.65 10.17 -8.00
N ASP A 129 -20.73 8.94 -8.48
CA ASP A 129 -21.40 7.83 -7.78
C ASP A 129 -20.60 7.37 -6.56
N PHE A 130 -19.29 7.58 -6.56
CA PHE A 130 -18.40 7.11 -5.48
C PHE A 130 -17.43 8.18 -4.94
N LYS A 131 -17.42 9.42 -5.45
CA LYS A 131 -16.55 10.50 -4.94
C LYS A 131 -16.70 10.72 -3.43
N ASN A 132 -17.93 10.68 -2.91
CA ASN A 132 -18.21 10.91 -1.50
C ASN A 132 -17.68 9.74 -0.65
N ARG A 133 -17.69 8.52 -1.20
CA ARG A 133 -17.09 7.34 -0.55
C ARG A 133 -15.58 7.42 -0.52
N ILE A 134 -14.94 7.88 -1.60
CA ILE A 134 -13.49 8.14 -1.59
C ILE A 134 -13.15 9.14 -0.48
N ILE A 135 -13.87 10.25 -0.37
CA ILE A 135 -13.63 11.27 0.66
C ILE A 135 -13.86 10.70 2.06
N LYS A 136 -14.95 9.94 2.28
CA LYS A 136 -15.24 9.28 3.56
C LYS A 136 -14.09 8.32 3.92
N ASN A 137 -13.73 7.43 3.01
CA ASN A 137 -12.70 6.42 3.20
C ASN A 137 -11.33 7.07 3.44
N ALA A 138 -11.00 8.15 2.71
CA ALA A 138 -9.75 8.89 2.88
C ALA A 138 -9.66 9.57 4.25
N LYS A 139 -10.75 10.19 4.71
CA LYS A 139 -10.82 10.75 6.08
C LYS A 139 -10.60 9.67 7.13
N ARG A 140 -11.25 8.51 6.97
CA ARG A 140 -11.06 7.37 7.88
C ARG A 140 -9.63 6.85 7.85
N PHE A 141 -9.04 6.68 6.67
CA PHE A 141 -7.64 6.27 6.55
C PHE A 141 -6.72 7.29 7.25
N LEU A 142 -6.95 8.59 7.09
CA LEU A 142 -6.16 9.63 7.75
C LEU A 142 -6.20 9.49 9.28
N TYR A 143 -7.33 9.12 9.89
CA TYR A 143 -7.43 8.83 11.32
C TYR A 143 -6.67 7.55 11.75
N LEU A 144 -6.43 6.60 10.84
CA LEU A 144 -5.62 5.42 11.12
C LEU A 144 -4.13 5.74 11.23
N ILE A 145 -3.62 6.76 10.51
CA ILE A 145 -2.20 7.10 10.49
C ILE A 145 -1.61 7.34 11.88
N PRO A 146 -2.14 8.27 12.71
CA PRO A 146 -1.59 8.50 14.04
C PRO A 146 -1.75 7.28 14.95
N PHE A 147 -2.76 6.44 14.72
CA PHE A 147 -2.96 5.21 15.48
C PHE A 147 -1.90 4.15 15.15
N PHE A 148 -1.61 3.93 13.87
CA PHE A 148 -0.49 3.08 13.45
C PHE A 148 0.84 3.63 13.94
N LEU A 149 1.06 4.94 13.87
CA LEU A 149 2.26 5.57 14.41
C LEU A 149 2.39 5.33 15.92
N GLY A 150 1.29 5.46 16.67
CA GLY A 150 1.25 5.15 18.11
C GLY A 150 1.60 3.69 18.40
N ILE A 151 1.05 2.74 17.65
CA ILE A 151 1.40 1.30 17.77
C ILE A 151 2.91 1.11 17.52
N MET A 152 3.46 1.71 16.46
CA MET A 152 4.88 1.60 16.13
C MET A 152 5.76 2.19 17.23
N ILE A 153 5.41 3.36 17.76
CA ILE A 153 6.15 3.99 18.87
C ILE A 153 6.15 3.08 20.10
N VAL A 154 5.00 2.54 20.49
CA VAL A 154 4.88 1.61 21.63
C VAL A 154 5.70 0.34 21.39
N ALA A 155 5.63 -0.24 20.18
CA ALA A 155 6.41 -1.43 19.84
C ALA A 155 7.92 -1.16 19.91
N TYR A 156 8.40 -0.05 19.36
CA TYR A 156 9.81 0.34 19.45
C TYR A 156 10.25 0.66 20.87
N ALA A 157 9.41 1.31 21.68
CA ALA A 157 9.70 1.58 23.08
C ALA A 157 9.85 0.27 23.87
N ILE A 158 8.95 -0.69 23.66
CA ILE A 158 9.05 -2.03 24.27
C ILE A 158 10.35 -2.71 23.86
N LEU A 159 10.67 -2.74 22.56
CA LEU A 159 11.90 -3.35 22.05
C LEU A 159 13.15 -2.67 22.64
N PHE A 160 13.17 -1.34 22.69
CA PHE A 160 14.28 -0.58 23.26
C PHE A 160 14.47 -0.89 24.76
N CYS A 161 13.40 -0.85 25.55
CA CYS A 161 13.46 -1.21 26.98
C CYS A 161 13.95 -2.64 27.20
N LEU A 162 13.52 -3.59 26.37
CA LEU A 162 13.95 -4.99 26.46
C LEU A 162 15.42 -5.19 26.12
N ILE A 163 15.94 -4.47 25.12
CA ILE A 163 17.38 -4.45 24.78
C ILE A 163 18.21 -3.97 25.96
N LEU A 164 17.76 -2.93 26.67
CA LEU A 164 18.47 -2.41 27.85
C LEU A 164 18.52 -3.41 29.01
N ILE A 165 17.55 -4.32 29.12
CA ILE A 165 17.55 -5.39 30.13
C ILE A 165 18.48 -6.52 29.70
N THR A 166 18.20 -7.13 28.54
CA THR A 166 19.08 -8.12 27.91
C THR A 166 18.66 -8.36 26.46
N PRO A 167 19.60 -8.35 25.49
CA PRO A 167 19.30 -8.65 24.09
C PRO A 167 18.67 -10.03 23.87
N VAL A 168 18.85 -10.98 24.80
CA VAL A 168 18.26 -12.33 24.70
C VAL A 168 16.73 -12.29 24.68
N THR A 169 16.11 -11.29 25.31
CA THR A 169 14.64 -11.12 25.28
C THR A 169 14.08 -10.92 23.86
N LEU A 170 14.90 -10.39 22.93
CA LEU A 170 14.51 -10.18 21.53
C LEU A 170 14.18 -11.47 20.78
N PHE A 171 14.80 -12.59 21.18
CA PHE A 171 14.56 -13.89 20.56
C PHE A 171 13.09 -14.32 20.68
N LEU A 172 12.43 -13.95 21.79
CA LEU A 172 11.01 -14.23 22.00
C LEU A 172 10.12 -13.09 21.51
N THR A 173 10.52 -11.84 21.72
CA THR A 173 9.62 -10.70 21.45
C THR A 173 9.49 -10.35 19.98
N ILE A 174 10.54 -10.54 19.16
CA ILE A 174 10.45 -10.31 17.71
C ILE A 174 9.43 -11.29 17.07
N PRO A 175 9.52 -12.62 17.26
CA PRO A 175 8.50 -13.53 16.76
C PRO A 175 7.09 -13.21 17.26
N LEU A 176 6.94 -12.83 18.54
CA LEU A 176 5.65 -12.45 19.09
C LEU A 176 5.06 -11.21 18.39
N LEU A 177 5.87 -10.17 18.16
CA LEU A 177 5.44 -8.98 17.41
C LEU A 177 5.03 -9.34 15.98
N LEU A 178 5.75 -10.25 15.31
CA LEU A 178 5.38 -10.73 13.98
C LEU A 178 4.04 -11.46 13.99
N VAL A 179 3.80 -12.32 14.98
CA VAL A 179 2.51 -13.01 15.16
C VAL A 179 1.37 -12.01 15.38
N CYS A 180 1.61 -10.96 16.16
CA CYS A 180 0.64 -9.89 16.42
C CYS A 180 0.47 -8.91 15.24
N ALA A 181 1.46 -8.76 14.37
CA ALA A 181 1.40 -7.87 13.21
C ALA A 181 0.44 -8.40 12.13
N VAL A 182 0.33 -9.73 11.97
CA VAL A 182 -0.53 -10.34 10.94
C VAL A 182 -2.01 -9.93 11.11
N PRO A 183 -2.65 -10.04 12.28
CA PRO A 183 -4.00 -9.52 12.51
C PRO A 183 -4.22 -8.05 12.13
N LEU A 184 -3.20 -7.19 12.28
CA LEU A 184 -3.30 -5.77 11.96
C LEU A 184 -3.53 -5.51 10.47
N ALA A 185 -3.21 -6.45 9.57
CA ALA A 185 -3.53 -6.32 8.15
C ALA A 185 -5.05 -6.20 7.89
N LEU A 186 -5.90 -6.68 8.81
CA LEU A 186 -7.34 -6.49 8.72
C LEU A 186 -7.83 -5.16 9.30
N PHE A 187 -6.98 -4.39 9.96
CA PHE A 187 -7.41 -3.18 10.65
C PHE A 187 -7.95 -2.11 9.69
N THR A 188 -7.24 -1.87 8.58
CA THR A 188 -7.66 -0.94 7.53
C THR A 188 -9.00 -1.33 6.89
N PRO A 189 -9.19 -2.57 6.36
CA PRO A 189 -10.48 -2.94 5.79
C PRO A 189 -11.60 -2.94 6.84
N ILE A 190 -11.37 -3.42 8.07
CA ILE A 190 -12.41 -3.36 9.12
C ILE A 190 -12.83 -1.92 9.38
N TYR A 191 -11.87 -1.01 9.59
CA TYR A 191 -12.20 0.38 9.92
C TYR A 191 -12.83 1.12 8.76
N ILE A 192 -12.53 0.80 7.50
CA ILE A 192 -13.12 1.49 6.36
C ILE A 192 -14.50 0.90 5.99
N PHE A 193 -14.64 -0.43 5.97
CA PHE A 193 -15.89 -1.09 5.61
C PHE A 193 -16.95 -1.04 6.71
N GLU A 194 -16.56 -0.92 7.99
CA GLU A 194 -17.52 -0.89 9.10
C GLU A 194 -17.65 0.51 9.70
N ASP A 195 -18.87 0.90 10.07
CA ASP A 195 -19.11 2.18 10.75
C ASP A 195 -18.95 2.07 12.26
N ILE A 196 -17.74 1.72 12.70
CA ILE A 196 -17.36 1.55 14.11
C ILE A 196 -16.20 2.47 14.50
N SER A 197 -16.02 2.70 15.80
CA SER A 197 -14.90 3.50 16.32
C SER A 197 -13.55 2.81 16.09
N ILE A 198 -12.47 3.61 16.03
CA ILE A 198 -11.12 3.12 15.74
C ILE A 198 -10.66 2.04 16.73
N MET A 199 -10.96 2.21 18.03
CA MET A 199 -10.62 1.23 19.06
C MET A 199 -11.40 -0.07 18.90
N ARG A 200 -12.68 0.00 18.52
CA ARG A 200 -13.47 -1.21 18.22
C ARG A 200 -12.94 -1.93 17.00
N ALA A 201 -12.55 -1.20 15.95
CA ALA A 201 -11.93 -1.78 14.77
C ALA A 201 -10.58 -2.45 15.08
N PHE A 202 -9.77 -1.85 15.96
CA PHE A 202 -8.50 -2.41 16.42
C PHE A 202 -8.71 -3.72 17.20
N ILE A 203 -9.61 -3.75 18.18
CA ILE A 203 -9.92 -4.98 18.93
C ILE A 203 -10.47 -6.05 17.98
N LYS A 204 -11.33 -5.63 17.04
CA LYS A 204 -11.92 -6.53 16.04
C LYS A 204 -10.87 -7.10 15.08
N SER A 205 -9.84 -6.34 14.72
CA SER A 205 -8.75 -6.83 13.85
C SER A 205 -7.99 -7.97 14.52
N PHE A 206 -7.72 -7.91 15.82
CA PHE A 206 -7.15 -9.03 16.57
C PHE A 206 -8.11 -10.21 16.70
N ARG A 207 -9.40 -9.96 17.00
CA ARG A 207 -10.41 -11.02 17.14
C ARG A 207 -10.57 -11.83 15.84
N LEU A 208 -10.83 -11.14 14.73
CA LEU A 208 -10.96 -11.78 13.41
C LEU A 208 -9.61 -12.30 12.91
N GLY A 209 -8.55 -11.55 13.20
CA GLY A 209 -7.21 -11.81 12.72
C GLY A 209 -6.62 -13.09 13.28
N PHE A 210 -6.69 -13.31 14.60
CA PHE A 210 -6.22 -14.58 15.17
C PHE A 210 -7.07 -15.77 14.73
N ALA A 211 -8.39 -15.60 14.57
CA ALA A 211 -9.28 -16.67 14.09
C ALA A 211 -9.05 -17.05 12.61
N THR A 212 -8.40 -16.18 11.83
CA THR A 212 -8.09 -16.39 10.41
C THR A 212 -6.62 -16.15 10.07
N TRP A 213 -5.74 -16.30 11.06
CA TRP A 213 -4.33 -15.87 10.99
C TRP A 213 -3.61 -16.43 9.78
N GLY A 214 -3.68 -17.75 9.57
CA GLY A 214 -3.02 -18.41 8.43
C GLY A 214 -3.57 -17.95 7.07
N GLY A 215 -4.86 -17.57 7.02
CA GLY A 215 -5.46 -17.01 5.81
C GLY A 215 -4.93 -15.62 5.50
N ILE A 216 -4.76 -14.76 6.51
CA ILE A 216 -4.20 -13.41 6.35
C ILE A 216 -2.74 -13.50 5.95
N PHE A 217 -1.96 -14.32 6.66
CA PHE A 217 -0.56 -14.54 6.34
C PHE A 217 -0.37 -15.04 4.91
N ALA A 218 -1.13 -16.06 4.49
CA ALA A 218 -0.98 -16.63 3.15
C ALA A 218 -1.42 -15.66 2.03
N ILE A 219 -2.50 -14.88 2.24
CA ILE A 219 -2.95 -13.85 1.29
C ILE A 219 -1.93 -12.71 1.21
N GLY A 220 -1.46 -12.23 2.36
CA GLY A 220 -0.44 -11.19 2.45
C GLY A 220 0.88 -11.61 1.81
N LEU A 221 1.32 -12.86 2.03
CA LEU A 221 2.52 -13.40 1.42
C LEU A 221 2.38 -13.51 -0.11
N LEU A 222 1.30 -14.13 -0.59
CA LEU A 222 1.08 -14.34 -2.01
C LEU A 222 0.99 -13.02 -2.78
N PHE A 223 0.08 -12.14 -2.37
CA PHE A 223 -0.09 -10.87 -3.05
C PHE A 223 1.07 -9.91 -2.76
N GLY A 224 1.74 -10.01 -1.61
CA GLY A 224 2.98 -9.27 -1.33
C GLY A 224 4.10 -9.65 -2.30
N VAL A 225 4.27 -10.94 -2.62
CA VAL A 225 5.22 -11.39 -3.65
C VAL A 225 4.83 -10.86 -5.02
N ILE A 226 3.54 -10.89 -5.38
CA ILE A 226 3.05 -10.33 -6.65
C ILE A 226 3.34 -8.82 -6.72
N VAL A 227 3.03 -8.07 -5.66
CA VAL A 227 3.30 -6.63 -5.54
C VAL A 227 4.78 -6.35 -5.73
N TYR A 228 5.64 -7.12 -5.06
CA TYR A 228 7.09 -6.97 -5.17
C TYR A 228 7.59 -7.21 -6.60
N ILE A 229 7.18 -8.33 -7.22
CA ILE A 229 7.60 -8.67 -8.60
C ILE A 229 7.16 -7.60 -9.59
N LEU A 230 5.90 -7.16 -9.52
CA LEU A 230 5.36 -6.14 -10.42
C LEU A 230 6.05 -4.78 -10.21
N SER A 231 6.31 -4.40 -8.95
CA SER A 231 7.07 -3.18 -8.62
C SER A 231 8.50 -3.25 -9.16
N VAL A 232 9.17 -4.40 -9.04
CA VAL A 232 10.51 -4.61 -9.62
C VAL A 232 10.47 -4.43 -11.13
N ILE A 233 9.54 -5.09 -11.83
CA ILE A 233 9.38 -4.98 -13.29
C ILE A 233 9.19 -3.51 -13.70
N ALA A 234 8.31 -2.78 -13.00
CA ALA A 234 8.06 -1.37 -13.27
C ALA A 234 9.31 -0.48 -13.04
N SER A 235 10.19 -0.88 -12.12
CA SER A 235 11.42 -0.15 -11.78
C SER A 235 12.60 -0.39 -12.72
N VAL A 236 12.61 -1.49 -13.48
CA VAL A 236 13.76 -1.89 -14.31
C VAL A 236 14.23 -0.78 -15.26
N PRO A 237 13.36 -0.11 -16.05
CA PRO A 237 13.82 0.93 -16.97
C PRO A 237 14.53 2.08 -16.25
N TRP A 238 14.01 2.48 -15.09
CA TRP A 238 14.59 3.56 -14.29
C TRP A 238 15.96 3.14 -13.72
N TYR A 239 16.07 1.94 -13.14
CA TYR A 239 17.34 1.44 -12.60
C TYR A 239 18.41 1.30 -13.69
N VAL A 240 18.07 0.76 -14.86
CA VAL A 240 19.02 0.63 -15.98
C VAL A 240 19.54 2.00 -16.40
N ALA A 241 18.65 2.97 -16.62
CA ALA A 241 19.05 4.33 -16.95
C ALA A 241 19.83 5.00 -15.79
N PHE A 242 19.46 4.77 -14.55
CA PHE A 242 20.18 5.33 -13.42
C PHE A 242 21.62 4.79 -13.35
N MET A 243 21.81 3.49 -13.56
CA MET A 243 23.12 2.85 -13.55
C MET A 243 24.00 3.33 -14.71
N VAL A 244 23.44 3.47 -15.91
CA VAL A 244 24.15 4.05 -17.06
C VAL A 244 24.63 5.47 -16.74
N LYS A 245 23.79 6.30 -16.09
CA LYS A 245 24.19 7.63 -15.61
C LYS A 245 25.37 7.56 -14.65
N GLN A 246 25.40 6.59 -13.73
CA GLN A 246 26.50 6.45 -12.78
C GLN A 246 27.82 6.08 -13.45
N VAL A 247 27.80 5.17 -14.44
CA VAL A 247 29.01 4.76 -15.17
C VAL A 247 29.67 5.96 -15.83
N PHE A 248 28.90 6.85 -16.47
CA PHE A 248 29.45 8.07 -17.08
C PHE A 248 30.08 9.01 -16.04
N ILE A 249 29.44 9.19 -14.89
CA ILE A 249 29.97 10.05 -13.82
C ILE A 249 31.28 9.49 -13.24
N PHE A 250 31.37 8.18 -13.03
CA PHE A 250 32.60 7.55 -12.52
C PHE A 250 33.72 7.46 -13.55
N SER A 251 33.40 7.37 -14.83
CA SER A 251 34.40 7.23 -15.90
C SER A 251 35.09 8.55 -16.24
N ASP A 252 34.50 9.69 -15.85
CA ASP A 252 34.97 11.00 -16.29
C ASP A 252 34.94 12.05 -15.17
N VAL A 253 35.53 11.69 -14.02
CA VAL A 253 35.60 12.54 -12.81
C VAL A 253 36.30 13.90 -13.07
N GLN A 254 37.09 14.01 -14.15
CA GLN A 254 37.86 15.21 -14.49
C GLN A 254 37.22 16.12 -15.56
N SER A 255 36.32 15.64 -16.42
CA SER A 255 35.84 16.41 -17.58
C SER A 255 34.53 17.18 -17.37
N GLY A 256 33.86 16.98 -16.24
CA GLY A 256 32.61 17.68 -15.93
C GLY A 256 31.47 17.39 -16.92
N ILE A 257 31.47 16.22 -17.59
CA ILE A 257 30.34 15.80 -18.45
C ILE A 257 29.07 15.78 -17.62
N THR A 258 28.24 16.80 -17.85
CA THR A 258 26.88 16.85 -17.36
C THR A 258 26.03 15.97 -18.27
N VAL A 259 25.25 15.07 -17.66
CA VAL A 259 24.30 14.23 -18.40
C VAL A 259 23.33 15.14 -19.15
N SER A 260 23.04 14.83 -20.42
CA SER A 260 22.19 15.71 -21.24
C SER A 260 20.80 15.92 -20.61
N VAL A 261 20.22 17.10 -20.87
CA VAL A 261 18.85 17.42 -20.42
C VAL A 261 17.85 16.35 -20.88
N GLY A 262 17.99 15.87 -22.12
CA GLY A 262 17.14 14.80 -22.67
C GLY A 262 17.22 13.49 -21.88
N TYR A 263 18.41 13.13 -21.38
CA TYR A 263 18.58 11.98 -20.51
C TYR A 263 17.85 12.14 -19.17
N GLY A 264 17.93 13.35 -18.58
CA GLY A 264 17.20 13.70 -17.36
C GLY A 264 15.68 13.55 -17.53
N VAL A 265 15.15 13.94 -18.69
CA VAL A 265 13.72 13.76 -19.03
C VAL A 265 13.36 12.27 -19.14
N ILE A 266 14.19 11.44 -19.77
CA ILE A 266 13.96 9.99 -19.87
C ILE A 266 13.96 9.34 -18.49
N LEU A 267 14.96 9.66 -17.66
CA LEU A 267 15.01 9.20 -16.26
C LEU A 267 13.76 9.59 -15.49
N TYR A 268 13.28 10.81 -15.68
CA TYR A 268 12.06 11.27 -15.05
C TYR A 268 10.83 10.48 -15.52
N ILE A 269 10.67 10.24 -16.82
CA ILE A 269 9.56 9.43 -17.36
C ILE A 269 9.60 8.01 -16.78
N PHE A 270 10.78 7.39 -16.72
CA PHE A 270 10.93 6.06 -16.12
C PHE A 270 10.61 6.07 -14.62
N ALA A 271 10.96 7.13 -13.90
CA ALA A 271 10.57 7.29 -12.49
C ALA A 271 9.05 7.38 -12.34
N VAL A 272 8.34 8.07 -13.24
CA VAL A 272 6.86 8.12 -13.25
C VAL A 272 6.26 6.74 -13.52
N ILE A 273 6.81 6.00 -14.48
CA ILE A 273 6.35 4.63 -14.80
C ILE A 273 6.56 3.71 -13.60
N GLN A 274 7.71 3.79 -12.94
CA GLN A 274 7.99 3.00 -11.75
C GLN A 274 7.02 3.34 -10.61
N THR A 275 6.86 4.62 -10.24
CA THR A 275 6.01 5.01 -9.11
C THR A 275 4.56 4.64 -9.37
N PHE A 276 4.04 4.93 -10.58
CA PHE A 276 2.69 4.55 -10.96
C PHE A 276 2.50 3.03 -11.02
N GLY A 277 3.50 2.31 -11.56
CA GLY A 277 3.49 0.84 -11.64
C GLY A 277 3.47 0.18 -10.26
N SER A 278 4.19 0.72 -9.27
CA SER A 278 4.14 0.25 -7.88
C SER A 278 2.73 0.42 -7.28
N TYR A 279 2.06 1.54 -7.52
CA TYR A 279 0.67 1.70 -7.06
C TYR A 279 -0.30 0.75 -7.77
N LEU A 280 -0.11 0.49 -9.07
CA LEU A 280 -0.91 -0.54 -9.76
C LEU A 280 -0.68 -1.94 -9.18
N ALA A 281 0.54 -2.23 -8.73
CA ALA A 281 0.87 -3.48 -8.07
C ALA A 281 0.16 -3.62 -6.71
N GLU A 282 0.11 -2.55 -5.91
CA GLU A 282 -0.57 -2.51 -4.59
C GLU A 282 -2.07 -2.86 -4.65
N ILE A 283 -2.73 -2.67 -5.80
CA ILE A 283 -4.13 -3.05 -6.00
C ILE A 283 -4.41 -4.51 -5.62
N PHE A 284 -3.46 -5.41 -5.91
CA PHE A 284 -3.61 -6.84 -5.65
C PHE A 284 -3.72 -7.16 -4.16
N ILE A 285 -2.83 -6.60 -3.34
CA ILE A 285 -2.85 -6.87 -1.89
C ILE A 285 -4.03 -6.19 -1.21
N GLU A 286 -4.40 -4.96 -1.62
CA GLU A 286 -5.56 -4.26 -1.07
C GLU A 286 -6.87 -5.02 -1.34
N THR A 287 -7.06 -5.48 -2.58
CA THR A 287 -8.24 -6.27 -2.96
C THR A 287 -8.24 -7.63 -2.27
N GLY A 288 -7.07 -8.28 -2.17
CA GLY A 288 -6.92 -9.56 -1.48
C GLY A 288 -7.24 -9.46 0.02
N LEU A 289 -6.79 -8.40 0.69
CA LEU A 289 -7.09 -8.13 2.10
C LEU A 289 -8.57 -7.81 2.32
N ALA A 290 -9.23 -7.12 1.39
CA ALA A 290 -10.66 -6.86 1.46
C ALA A 290 -11.49 -8.16 1.39
N TYR A 291 -11.15 -9.10 0.50
CA TYR A 291 -11.80 -10.42 0.47
C TYR A 291 -11.40 -11.33 1.63
N GLN A 292 -10.19 -11.20 2.16
CA GLN A 292 -9.80 -11.88 3.39
C GLN A 292 -10.60 -11.36 4.60
N TYR A 293 -10.80 -10.05 4.68
CA TYR A 293 -11.68 -9.41 5.66
C TYR A 293 -13.12 -9.93 5.52
N SER A 294 -13.68 -9.91 4.30
CA SER A 294 -15.06 -10.34 4.08
C SER A 294 -15.27 -11.82 4.46
N HIS A 295 -14.29 -12.67 4.15
CA HIS A 295 -14.25 -14.06 4.61
C HIS A 295 -14.19 -14.17 6.13
N ALA A 296 -13.28 -13.45 6.79
CA ALA A 296 -13.10 -13.52 8.23
C ALA A 296 -14.36 -13.07 8.97
N ARG A 297 -15.00 -12.01 8.47
CA ARG A 297 -16.25 -11.50 9.01
C ARG A 297 -17.38 -12.50 8.83
N GLU A 298 -17.53 -13.11 7.65
CA GLU A 298 -18.57 -14.12 7.43
C GLU A 298 -18.31 -15.41 8.24
N LYS A 299 -17.05 -15.84 8.36
CA LYS A 299 -16.68 -17.04 9.12
C LYS A 299 -17.02 -16.92 10.60
N ILE A 300 -16.83 -15.75 11.21
CA ILE A 300 -16.92 -15.53 12.66
C ILE A 300 -18.23 -14.86 13.05
N ASP A 301 -18.70 -13.86 12.29
CA ASP A 301 -19.86 -13.05 12.66
C ASP A 301 -21.17 -13.54 12.00
N HIS A 302 -21.10 -14.47 11.03
CA HIS A 302 -22.24 -15.08 10.31
C HIS A 302 -23.25 -14.05 9.75
N ILE A 303 -22.76 -13.15 8.89
CA ILE A 303 -23.52 -11.96 8.49
C ILE A 303 -24.66 -12.32 7.55
N SER A 304 -24.41 -13.19 6.57
CA SER A 304 -25.45 -13.56 5.60
C SER A 304 -26.68 -14.18 6.25
N SER A 305 -26.50 -14.91 7.37
CA SER A 305 -27.65 -15.45 8.12
C SER A 305 -28.40 -14.39 8.91
N LYS A 306 -27.72 -13.36 9.44
CA LYS A 306 -28.37 -12.28 10.20
C LYS A 306 -29.19 -11.37 9.29
N GLU A 307 -28.62 -10.98 8.16
CA GLU A 307 -29.33 -10.15 7.17
C GLU A 307 -30.59 -10.87 6.65
N ASN A 308 -30.55 -12.19 6.48
CA ASN A 308 -31.73 -12.97 6.11
C ASN A 308 -32.79 -12.93 7.21
N THR A 309 -32.44 -13.17 8.48
CA THR A 309 -33.40 -13.14 9.60
C THR A 309 -34.03 -11.76 9.77
N ASP A 310 -33.22 -10.69 9.74
CA ASP A 310 -33.72 -9.32 9.89
C ASP A 310 -34.68 -8.94 8.74
N ASN A 311 -34.40 -9.39 7.51
CA ASN A 311 -35.30 -9.18 6.37
C ASN A 311 -36.62 -9.96 6.50
N PHE A 312 -36.60 -11.18 7.07
CA PHE A 312 -37.82 -11.94 7.34
C PHE A 312 -38.69 -11.27 8.43
N GLU A 313 -38.08 -10.75 9.50
CA GLU A 313 -38.80 -10.06 10.58
C GLU A 313 -39.41 -8.72 10.14
N GLN A 314 -38.83 -8.02 9.15
CA GLN A 314 -39.41 -6.80 8.59
C GLN A 314 -40.56 -7.04 7.61
N GLN A 315 -40.73 -8.28 7.13
CA GLN A 315 -41.80 -8.66 6.18
C GLN A 315 -42.98 -9.38 6.86
N SER A 316 -42.91 -9.65 8.16
CA SER A 316 -43.97 -10.22 9.00
C SER A 316 -44.69 -9.17 9.82
#